data_AF-A0A2V7KYH5-F1
#
_entry.id   AF-A0A2V7KYH5-F1
#
_cell.length_a   1.000
_cell.length_b   1.000
_cell.length_c   1.000
_cell.angle_alpha   90.00
_cell.angle_beta   90.00
_cell.angle_gamma   90.00
#
_symmetry.space_group_name_H-M   'P 1'
#
loop_
_entity.id
_entity.type
_entity.pdbx_description
1 polymer ?
#
loop_
_entity_poly.entity_id
_entity_poly.type
_entity_poly.pdbx_seq_one_letter_code
_entity_poly.pdbx_strand_id
1 'polypeptide(L)'
;MPDDIAEVYRNTYPALVRFLYRKVWDAERAEDLAQEAFSRALVHRPDNPRGWLFVVAANMARDEARRAARERRHLTLLKSEPDAVHSAP
;
A
#
# COMPACT_ATOMS: atom_id res chain seq x y z
N MET A 1 3.09 26.36 15.86
CA MET A 1 3.12 25.90 14.46
C MET A 1 2.69 24.45 14.49
N PRO A 2 1.71 24.01 13.68
CA PRO A 2 1.58 22.57 13.43
C PRO A 2 2.98 22.08 13.02
N ASP A 3 3.45 20.95 13.56
CA ASP A 3 4.81 20.45 13.35
C ASP A 3 5.26 20.71 11.92
N ASP A 4 6.45 21.28 11.73
CA ASP A 4 6.97 21.58 10.39
C ASP A 4 6.93 20.28 9.58
N ILE A 5 5.95 20.18 8.66
CA ILE A 5 5.70 18.94 7.93
C ILE A 5 6.95 18.54 7.13
N ALA A 6 7.79 19.51 6.77
CA ALA A 6 9.07 19.27 6.14
C ALA A 6 10.06 18.59 7.12
N GLU A 7 10.06 18.95 8.40
CA GLU A 7 10.83 18.26 9.44
C GLU A 7 10.32 16.84 9.67
N VAL A 8 9.00 16.68 9.79
CA VAL A 8 8.37 15.35 9.89
C VAL A 8 8.77 14.49 8.69
N TYR A 9 8.74 15.05 7.48
CA TYR A 9 9.14 14.37 6.26
C TYR A 9 10.60 13.93 6.31
N ARG A 10 11.54 14.86 6.54
CA ARG A 10 12.98 14.57 6.61
C ARG A 10 13.29 13.46 7.63
N ASN A 11 12.62 13.47 8.78
CA ASN A 11 12.89 12.56 9.89
C ASN A 11 12.13 11.22 9.81
N THR A 12 11.02 11.16 9.07
CA THR A 12 10.12 9.99 9.06
C THR A 12 10.13 9.26 7.73
N TYR A 13 10.26 9.95 6.61
CA TYR A 13 10.16 9.35 5.28
C TYR A 13 11.12 8.15 5.08
N PRO A 14 12.44 8.25 5.40
CA PRO A 14 13.33 7.09 5.23
C PRO A 14 12.96 5.88 6.09
N ALA A 15 12.44 6.11 7.30
CA ALA A 15 12.00 5.04 8.18
C ALA A 15 10.70 4.41 7.70
N LEU A 16 9.79 5.22 7.16
CA LEU A 16 8.51 4.77 6.60
C LEU A 16 8.72 3.92 5.34
N VAL A 17 9.60 4.35 4.43
CA VAL A 17 9.99 3.57 3.24
C VAL A 17 10.59 2.23 3.65
N ARG A 18 11.56 2.20 4.57
CA ARG A 18 12.13 0.94 5.08
C ARG A 18 11.08 0.01 5.72
N PHE A 19 10.12 0.59 6.42
CA PHE A 19 9.02 -0.16 7.03
C PHE A 19 8.09 -0.77 5.98
N LEU A 20 7.76 -0.01 4.94
CA LEU A 20 6.93 -0.46 3.82
C LEU A 20 7.63 -1.50 2.96
N TYR A 21 8.93 -1.32 2.68
CA TYR A 21 9.72 -2.26 1.91
C TYR A 21 9.68 -3.68 2.51
N ARG A 22 9.78 -3.80 3.84
CA ARG A 22 9.64 -5.11 4.54
C ARG A 22 8.26 -5.74 4.42
N LYS A 23 7.24 -4.98 3.99
CA LYS A 23 5.86 -5.45 3.81
C LYS A 23 5.56 -5.80 2.36
N VAL A 24 6.04 -4.99 1.41
CA VAL A 24 5.69 -5.13 -0.01
C VAL A 24 6.80 -5.80 -0.83
N TRP A 25 8.04 -5.84 -0.34
CA TRP A 25 9.23 -6.39 -1.03
C TRP A 25 9.51 -5.75 -2.40
N ASP A 26 9.06 -4.52 -2.58
CA ASP A 26 9.18 -3.70 -3.78
C ASP A 26 9.60 -2.29 -3.34
N ALA A 27 10.73 -1.81 -3.86
CA ALA A 27 11.33 -0.55 -3.43
C ALA A 27 10.55 0.67 -3.97
N GLU A 28 10.23 0.65 -5.26
CA GLU A 28 9.45 1.71 -5.91
C GLU A 28 8.07 1.82 -5.26
N ARG A 29 7.42 0.66 -5.04
CA ARG A 29 6.11 0.64 -4.40
C ARG A 29 6.15 1.12 -2.95
N ALA A 30 7.22 0.84 -2.21
CA ALA A 30 7.38 1.33 -0.85
C ALA A 30 7.52 2.86 -0.81
N GLU A 31 8.21 3.46 -1.78
CA GLU A 31 8.32 4.91 -1.91
C GLU A 31 6.97 5.54 -2.26
N ASP A 32 6.24 4.99 -3.24
CA ASP A 32 4.90 5.47 -3.62
C ASP A 32 3.93 5.48 -2.43
N LEU A 33 3.89 4.38 -1.67
CA LEU A 33 3.03 4.27 -0.49
C LEU A 33 3.42 5.26 0.61
N ALA A 34 4.72 5.54 0.77
CA ALA A 34 5.18 6.55 1.71
C ALA A 34 4.76 7.95 1.26
N GLN A 35 4.95 8.28 -0.03
CA GLN A 35 4.54 9.56 -0.61
C GLN A 35 3.04 9.79 -0.47
N GLU A 36 2.23 8.79 -0.83
CA GLU A 36 0.77 8.84 -0.68
C GLU A 36 0.35 9.05 0.79
N ALA A 37 1.02 8.41 1.75
CA ALA A 37 0.75 8.64 3.17
C ALA A 37 1.01 10.11 3.56
N PHE A 38 2.12 10.69 3.10
CA PHE A 38 2.44 12.10 3.34
C PHE A 38 1.47 13.05 2.64
N SER A 39 1.06 12.76 1.40
CA SER A 39 0.04 13.52 0.67
C SER A 39 -1.27 13.58 1.46
N ARG A 40 -1.69 12.45 2.05
CA ARG A 40 -2.88 12.42 2.91
C ARG A 40 -2.67 13.18 4.22
N ALA A 41 -1.48 13.12 4.83
CA ALA A 41 -1.16 13.85 6.05
C ALA A 41 -1.26 15.37 5.86
N LEU A 42 -0.89 15.89 4.68
CA LEU A 42 -1.02 17.33 4.35
C LEU A 42 -2.48 17.81 4.39
N VAL A 43 -3.41 16.95 4.02
CA VAL A 43 -4.86 17.23 4.03
C VAL A 43 -5.45 17.03 5.43
N HIS A 44 -5.16 15.89 6.07
CA HIS A 44 -5.77 15.54 7.36
C HIS A 44 -5.16 16.28 8.55
N ARG A 45 -3.90 16.73 8.46
CA ARG A 45 -3.16 17.46 9.51
C ARG A 45 -3.31 16.83 10.90
N PRO A 46 -2.97 15.55 11.07
CA PRO A 46 -3.12 14.85 12.35
C PRO A 46 -2.22 15.45 13.44
N ASP A 47 -2.69 15.45 14.69
CA ASP A 47 -1.93 15.96 15.84
C ASP A 47 -0.64 15.16 16.14
N ASN A 48 -0.59 13.89 15.72
CA ASN A 48 0.61 13.05 15.76
C ASN A 48 0.94 12.54 14.35
N PRO A 49 1.61 13.34 13.51
CA PRO A 49 1.90 13.00 12.12
C PRO A 49 2.66 11.69 11.97
N ARG A 50 3.70 11.47 12.77
CA ARG A 50 4.53 10.26 12.67
C ARG A 50 3.72 9.01 12.96
N GLY A 51 3.01 8.95 14.08
CA GLY A 51 2.21 7.78 14.43
C GLY A 51 1.13 7.50 13.39
N TRP A 52 0.44 8.55 12.95
CA TRP A 52 -0.60 8.48 11.93
C TRP A 52 -0.08 7.94 10.59
N LEU A 53 1.08 8.42 10.13
CA LEU A 53 1.72 7.97 8.89
C LEU A 53 1.96 6.46 8.88
N PHE A 54 2.52 5.89 9.96
CA PHE A 54 2.77 4.45 10.03
C PHE A 54 1.48 3.62 10.01
N VAL A 55 0.42 4.11 10.65
CA VAL A 55 -0.89 3.44 10.65
C VAL A 55 -1.49 3.43 9.24
N VAL A 56 -1.56 4.60 8.61
CA VAL A 56 -2.14 4.75 7.27
C VAL A 56 -1.34 3.96 6.23
N ALA A 57 -0.02 4.08 6.24
CA ALA A 57 0.87 3.32 5.36
C ALA A 57 0.71 1.80 5.53
N ALA A 58 0.62 1.32 6.79
CA ALA A 58 0.40 -0.10 7.05
C ALA A 58 -0.96 -0.58 6.54
N ASN A 59 -2.01 0.24 6.61
CA ASN A 59 -3.32 -0.09 6.07
C ASN A 59 -3.30 -0.18 4.54
N MET A 60 -2.66 0.79 3.87
CA MET A 60 -2.52 0.77 2.40
C MET A 60 -1.77 -0.48 1.92
N ALA A 61 -0.65 -0.83 2.56
CA ALA A 61 0.11 -2.05 2.22
C ALA A 61 -0.74 -3.34 2.42
N ARG A 62 -1.55 -3.41 3.49
CA ARG A 62 -2.45 -4.55 3.72
C ARG A 62 -3.55 -4.62 2.66
N ASP A 63 -4.12 -3.49 2.28
CA ASP A 63 -5.21 -3.46 1.30
C ASP A 63 -4.73 -3.83 -0.10
N GLU A 64 -3.50 -3.44 -0.45
CA GLU A 64 -2.85 -3.88 -1.67
C GLU A 64 -2.59 -5.39 -1.68
N ALA A 65 -2.03 -5.94 -0.59
CA ALA A 65 -1.84 -7.39 -0.47
C ALA A 65 -3.16 -8.16 -0.57
N ARG A 66 -4.23 -7.65 0.05
CA ARG A 66 -5.58 -8.22 -0.07
C ARG A 66 -6.12 -8.14 -1.49
N ARG A 67 -5.91 -7.02 -2.20
CA ARG A 67 -6.30 -6.87 -3.60
C ARG A 67 -5.56 -7.86 -4.49
N ALA A 68 -4.24 -7.98 -4.35
CA ALA A 68 -3.43 -8.94 -5.09
C ALA A 68 -3.86 -10.39 -4.83
N ALA A 69 -4.18 -10.73 -3.58
CA ALA A 69 -4.69 -12.06 -3.23
C ALA A 69 -6.06 -12.35 -3.86
N ARG A 70 -6.97 -11.38 -3.90
CA ARG A 70 -8.27 -11.53 -4.57
C ARG A 70 -8.11 -11.71 -6.09
N GLU A 71 -7.23 -10.92 -6.71
CA GLU A 71 -6.96 -11.01 -8.14
C GLU A 71 -6.41 -12.39 -8.52
N ARG A 72 -5.41 -12.88 -7.77
CA ARG A 72 -4.86 -14.24 -7.96
C ARG A 72 -5.91 -15.33 -7.83
N ARG A 73 -6.83 -15.21 -6.86
CA ARG A 73 -7.95 -16.15 -6.70
C ARG A 73 -8.90 -16.12 -7.90
N HIS A 74 -9.25 -14.93 -8.39
CA HIS A 74 -10.12 -14.79 -9.56
C HIS A 74 -9.50 -15.40 -10.82
N LEU A 75 -8.21 -15.12 -11.07
CA LEU A 75 -7.45 -15.71 -12.17
C LEU A 75 -7.33 -17.23 -12.06
N THR A 76 -7.24 -17.76 -10.84
CA THR A 76 -7.22 -19.22 -10.61
C THR A 76 -8.58 -19.83 -10.98
N LEU A 77 -9.69 -19.20 -10.60
CA LEU A 77 -11.04 -19.67 -10.95
C LEU A 77 -11.26 -19.67 -12.47
N LEU A 78 -10.86 -18.61 -13.19
CA LEU A 78 -10.96 -18.55 -14.65
C LEU A 78 -10.14 -19.65 -15.35
N LYS A 79 -8.96 -20.00 -14.82
CA LYS A 79 -8.15 -21.11 -15.35
C LYS A 79 -8.73 -22.50 -15.03
N SER A 80 -9.64 -22.57 -14.06
CA SER A 80 -10.24 -23.83 -13.58
C SER A 80 -11.54 -24.16 -14.30
N GLU A 81 -12.11 -23.25 -15.09
CA GLU A 81 -13.21 -23.57 -16.01
C GLU A 81 -12.64 -24.41 -17.15
N PRO A 82 -12.99 -25.71 -17.26
CA PRO A 82 -12.61 -26.49 -18.42
C PRO A 82 -13.37 -25.94 -19.63
N ASP A 83 -12.77 -26.04 -20.83
CA ASP A 83 -13.39 -25.79 -22.14
C ASP A 83 -14.67 -26.64 -22.32
N ALA A 84 -15.76 -26.26 -21.66
CA ALA A 84 -17.06 -26.89 -21.79
C ALA A 84 -17.74 -26.55 -23.13
N VAL A 85 -17.08 -25.73 -23.97
CA VAL A 85 -17.62 -25.25 -25.24
C VAL A 85 -17.11 -26.03 -26.45
N HIS A 86 -16.08 -26.90 -26.31
CA HIS A 86 -15.50 -27.61 -27.46
C HIS A 86 -15.78 -29.13 -27.51
N SER A 87 -16.88 -29.59 -26.92
CA SER A 87 -17.38 -30.96 -27.13
C SER A 87 -18.88 -30.98 -27.36
N ALA A 88 -19.26 -30.69 -28.60
CA ALA A 88 -20.47 -31.22 -29.20
C ALA A 88 -20.11 -31.75 -30.60
N PRO A 89 -20.42 -33.02 -30.93
CA PRO A 89 -20.17 -33.62 -32.25
C PRO A 89 -21.08 -33.07 -33.35
#